data_AF-A0A7V6VKR7-F1
#
_entry.id   AF-A0A7V6VKR7-F1
#
_cell.length_a   1.000
_cell.length_b   1.000
_cell.length_c   1.000
_cell.angle_alpha   90.00
_cell.angle_beta   90.00
_cell.angle_gamma   90.00
#
_symmetry.space_group_name_H-M   'P 1'
#
loop_
_entity.id
_entity.type
_entity.pdbx_description
1 polymer ?
#
loop_
_entity_poly.entity_id
_entity_poly.type
_entity_poly.pdbx_seq_one_letter_code
_entity_poly.pdbx_strand_id
1 'polypeptide(L)' 'DDATHLAFLSSLPGVAQVRTERGRVVVTGDADSPQAVITALASRGITVRGLRVTSPSLDDAYLALTNPGEDE' A
#
# COMPACT_ATOMS: atom_id res chain seq x y z
N ASP A 1 -18.94 -3.23 3.45
CA ASP A 1 -18.09 -2.55 4.44
C ASP A 1 -16.62 -2.96 4.22
N ASP A 2 -16.09 -2.69 3.02
CA ASP A 2 -14.72 -3.14 2.65
C ASP A 2 -13.62 -2.28 3.29
N ALA A 3 -13.91 -0.99 3.54
CA ALA A 3 -12.96 -0.05 4.13
C ALA A 3 -12.56 -0.44 5.55
N THR A 4 -13.53 -0.88 6.38
CA THR A 4 -13.27 -1.34 7.75
C THR A 4 -12.52 -2.67 7.78
N HIS A 5 -12.75 -3.54 6.79
CA HIS A 5 -12.13 -4.86 6.73
C HIS A 5 -10.61 -4.79 6.51
N LEU A 6 -10.11 -3.70 5.94
CA LEU A 6 -8.70 -3.54 5.57
C LEU A 6 -7.94 -2.55 6.44
N ALA A 7 -8.57 -1.98 7.47
CA ALA A 7 -7.93 -1.08 8.43
C ALA A 7 -6.72 -1.72 9.13
N PHE A 8 -6.69 -3.05 9.24
CA PHE A 8 -5.56 -3.77 9.80
C PHE A 8 -4.28 -3.64 8.96
N LEU A 9 -4.38 -3.37 7.66
CA LEU A 9 -3.21 -3.24 6.78
C LEU A 9 -2.30 -2.09 7.25
N SER A 10 -2.89 -1.01 7.76
CA SER A 10 -2.15 0.15 8.28
C SER A 10 -1.36 -0.15 9.56
N SER A 11 -1.63 -1.28 10.23
CA SER A 11 -0.87 -1.73 11.41
C SER A 11 0.25 -2.70 11.08
N LEU A 12 0.41 -3.08 9.81
CA LEU A 12 1.44 -4.02 9.42
C LEU A 12 2.82 -3.35 9.39
N PRO A 13 3.88 -4.07 9.79
CA PRO A 13 5.24 -3.57 9.67
C PRO A 13 5.55 -3.14 8.23
N GLY A 14 6.21 -1.98 8.12
CA GLY A 14 6.63 -1.43 6.84
C GLY A 14 5.53 -0.76 6.02
N VAL A 15 4.26 -0.79 6.45
CA VAL A 15 3.18 -0.06 5.79
C VAL A 15 3.16 1.39 6.26
N ALA A 16 3.31 2.32 5.31
CA ALA A 16 3.25 3.75 5.56
C ALA A 16 1.85 4.31 5.30
N GLN A 17 1.16 3.83 4.26
CA GLN A 17 -0.14 4.33 3.86
C GLN A 17 -0.99 3.23 3.21
N VAL A 18 -2.29 3.24 3.50
CA VAL A 18 -3.30 2.39 2.85
C VAL A 18 -4.39 3.28 2.34
N ARG A 19 -4.73 3.15 1.05
CA ARG A 19 -5.81 3.92 0.43
C ARG A 19 -6.61 3.05 -0.54
N THR A 20 -7.85 3.44 -0.77
CA THR A 20 -8.71 2.78 -1.76
C THR A 20 -8.91 3.71 -2.94
N GLU A 21 -8.49 3.27 -4.12
CA GLU A 21 -8.59 4.02 -5.37
C GLU A 21 -9.32 3.16 -6.41
N ARG A 22 -10.45 3.65 -6.94
CA ARG A 22 -11.18 2.99 -8.04
C ARG A 22 -11.43 1.49 -7.82
N GLY A 23 -11.75 1.10 -6.59
CA GLY A 23 -11.98 -0.31 -6.22
C GLY A 23 -10.72 -1.16 -6.02
N ARG A 24 -9.53 -0.54 -6.02
CA ARG A 24 -8.25 -1.17 -5.69
C ARG A 24 -7.71 -0.64 -4.37
N VAL A 25 -7.13 -1.52 -3.59
CA VAL A 25 -6.40 -1.16 -2.37
C VAL A 25 -4.95 -0.93 -2.76
N VAL A 26 -4.45 0.26 -2.50
CA VAL A 26 -3.06 0.65 -2.72
C VAL A 26 -2.40 0.75 -1.36
N VAL A 27 -1.31 -0.01 -1.20
CA VAL A 27 -0.48 0.01 0.00
C VAL A 27 0.88 0.57 -0.39
N THR A 28 1.27 1.64 0.29
CA THR A 28 2.60 2.24 0.19
C THR A 28 3.38 1.86 1.43
N GLY A 29 4.62 1.43 1.24
CA GLY A 29 5.47 0.97 2.33
C GLY A 29 6.90 0.73 1.86
N ASP A 30 7.70 0.17 2.75
CA ASP A 30 9.05 -0.28 2.42
C ASP A 30 9.06 -1.54 1.55
N ALA A 31 10.28 -2.03 1.25
CA ALA A 31 10.49 -3.21 0.42
C ALA A 31 9.92 -4.51 1.02
N ASP A 32 9.72 -4.57 2.34
CA ASP A 32 9.22 -5.76 3.04
C ASP A 32 7.69 -5.75 3.16
N SER A 33 7.06 -4.58 3.02
CA SER A 33 5.61 -4.41 3.11
C SER A 33 4.78 -5.33 2.20
N PRO A 34 5.16 -5.68 0.95
CA PRO A 34 4.36 -6.57 0.12
C PRO A 34 4.22 -7.97 0.74
N GLN A 35 5.30 -8.49 1.33
CA GLN A 35 5.28 -9.80 1.97
C GLN A 35 4.41 -9.79 3.22
N ALA A 36 4.55 -8.78 4.08
CA ALA A 36 3.73 -8.62 5.27
C ALA A 36 2.23 -8.54 4.95
N VAL A 37 1.86 -7.77 3.93
CA VAL A 37 0.47 -7.62 3.45
C VAL A 37 -0.10 -8.94 2.95
N ILE A 38 0.62 -9.64 2.07
CA ILE A 38 0.15 -10.91 1.50
C ILE A 38 -0.05 -11.95 2.60
N THR A 39 0.89 -12.07 3.53
CA THR A 39 0.78 -13.01 4.66
C THR A 39 -0.43 -12.70 5.54
N ALA A 40 -0.66 -11.42 5.87
CA ALA A 40 -1.78 -11.01 6.72
C ALA A 40 -3.16 -11.17 6.04
N LEU A 41 -3.23 -11.01 4.72
CA LEU A 41 -4.44 -11.28 3.94
C LEU A 41 -4.71 -12.78 3.87
N ALA A 42 -3.68 -13.58 3.59
CA ALA A 42 -3.78 -15.03 3.55
C ALA A 42 -4.21 -15.62 4.90
N SER A 43 -3.68 -15.12 6.03
CA SER A 43 -4.07 -15.58 7.37
C SER A 43 -5.53 -15.28 7.72
N ARG A 44 -6.16 -14.32 7.01
CA ARG A 44 -7.57 -13.97 7.14
C ARG A 44 -8.46 -14.64 6.08
N GLY A 45 -7.90 -15.50 5.23
CA GLY A 45 -8.63 -16.18 4.14
C GLY A 45 -8.96 -15.27 2.95
N ILE A 46 -8.29 -14.12 2.83
CA ILE A 46 -8.52 -13.16 1.75
C ILE A 46 -7.57 -13.47 0.60
N THR A 47 -8.13 -13.91 -0.53
CA THR A 47 -7.34 -14.17 -1.75
C THR A 47 -7.12 -12.91 -2.55
N VAL A 48 -5.86 -12.48 -2.68
CA VAL A 48 -5.48 -11.35 -3.52
C VAL A 48 -5.64 -11.71 -5.00
N ARG A 49 -6.32 -10.84 -5.76
CA ARG A 49 -6.43 -10.95 -7.22
C ARG A 49 -5.79 -9.73 -7.87
N GLY A 50 -5.02 -9.96 -8.94
CA GLY A 50 -4.39 -8.87 -9.70
C GLY A 50 -3.38 -8.05 -8.89
N LEU A 51 -2.59 -8.72 -8.04
CA LEU A 51 -1.49 -8.13 -7.30
C LEU A 51 -0.52 -7.44 -8.28
N ARG A 52 -0.19 -6.19 -7.98
CA ARG A 52 0.84 -5.43 -8.68
C ARG A 52 1.72 -4.80 -7.61
N VAL A 53 3.01 -5.10 -7.65
CA VAL A 53 4.03 -4.44 -6.84
C VAL A 53 4.79 -3.51 -7.76
N THR A 54 4.89 -2.24 -7.37
CA THR A 54 5.62 -1.22 -8.11
C THR A 54 6.60 -0.57 -7.16
N SER A 55 7.84 -0.43 -7.60
CA SER A 55 8.81 0.44 -6.94
C SER A 55 8.68 1.85 -7.52
N PRO A 56 8.91 2.90 -6.70
CA PRO A 56 8.97 4.26 -7.22
C PRO A 56 10.04 4.36 -8.31
N SER A 57 9.72 5.10 -9.36
CA SER A 57 10.68 5.46 -10.40
C SER A 57 11.59 6.60 -9.92
N LEU A 58 12.66 6.87 -10.67
CA LEU A 58 13.52 8.02 -10.40
C LEU A 58 12.75 9.35 -10.55
N ASP A 59 11.79 9.41 -11.47
CA ASP A 59 10.92 10.57 -11.66
C ASP A 59 10.02 10.79 -10.45
N ASP A 60 9.45 9.73 -9.87
CA ASP A 60 8.66 9.80 -8.63
C ASP A 60 9.53 10.32 -7.46
N ALA A 61 10.77 9.85 -7.36
CA ALA A 61 11.72 10.31 -6.36
C ALA A 61 12.13 11.78 -6.57
N TYR A 62 12.33 12.19 -7.82
CA TYR A 62 12.64 13.57 -8.18
C TYR A 62 11.46 14.51 -7.87
N LEU A 63 10.23 14.12 -8.21
CA LEU A 63 9.02 14.88 -7.90
C LEU A 63 8.82 15.02 -6.40
N ALA A 64 8.99 13.95 -5.62
CA ALA A 64 8.91 14.00 -4.16
C ALA A 64 9.94 14.96 -3.53
N LEU A 65 11.15 15.03 -4.09
CA LEU A 65 12.20 15.94 -3.61
C LEU A 65 11.95 17.41 -4.01
N THR A 66 11.31 17.64 -5.16
CA THR A 66 11.16 18.98 -5.75
C THR A 66 9.79 19.63 -5.50
N ASN A 67 8.81 18.86 -5.04
CA ASN A 67 7.48 19.35 -4.72
C ASN A 67 7.05 18.99 -3.28
N PRO A 68 7.72 19.51 -2.23
CA PRO A 68 7.44 19.17 -0.83
C PRO A 68 6.11 19.75 -0.28
N GLY A 69 5.17 20.14 -1.16
CA GLY A 69 4.01 20.96 -0.79
C GLY A 69 2.65 20.54 -1.36
N GLU A 70 2.50 19.35 -1.95
CA GLU A 70 1.18 18.84 -2.40
C GLU A 70 0.67 17.66 -1.55
N ASP A 71 0.89 17.74 -0.23
CA ASP A 71 0.15 16.95 0.77
C ASP A 71 -1.05 17.78 1.27
N GLU A 72 -2.17 17.80 0.53
CA GLU A 72 -3.49 18.26 1.02
C GLU A 72 -4.55 17.17 0.88
#